data_AF-A0A957L5H6-F1
#
_entry.id   AF-A0A957L5H6-F1
#
_cell.length_a   1.000
_cell.length_b   1.000
_cell.length_c   1.000
_cell.angle_alpha   90.00
_cell.angle_beta   90.00
_cell.angle_gamma   90.00
#
_symmetry.space_group_name_H-M   'P 1'
#
loop_
_entity.id
_entity.type
_entity.pdbx_description
1 polymer ?
#
loop_
_entity_poly.entity_id
_entity_poly.type
_entity_poly.pdbx_seq_one_letter_code
_entity_poly.pdbx_strand_id
1 'polypeptide(L)' 'HGTYGEDGTVQGLLEMAGMPYVGAGVVGSAVGMDKAIFKMVMAANGIPVLPWQLVTADKWRQMPERVIEILENELVYP' A
#
# COMPACT_ATOMS: atom_id res chain seq x y z
N HIS A 1 3.55 -15.69 6.89
CA HIS A 1 2.38 -15.04 6.29
C HIS A 1 2.16 -13.72 7.04
N GLY A 2 1.76 -12.65 6.37
CA GLY A 2 1.66 -11.30 6.93
C GLY A 2 3.01 -10.59 7.10
N THR A 3 3.04 -9.62 8.03
CA THR A 3 4.20 -8.75 8.31
C THR A 3 5.49 -9.55 8.48
N TYR A 4 6.57 -9.01 7.91
CA TYR A 4 7.90 -9.60 7.78
C TYR A 4 8.03 -10.83 6.87
N GLY A 5 6.94 -11.56 6.61
CA GLY A 5 6.94 -12.73 5.75
C GLY A 5 6.59 -12.41 4.29
N GLU A 6 5.71 -11.44 4.07
CA GLU A 6 5.10 -11.17 2.76
C GLU A 6 5.28 -9.72 2.29
N ASP A 7 5.86 -8.88 3.13
CA ASP A 7 6.07 -7.45 2.88
C ASP A 7 7.46 -7.14 2.30
N GLY A 8 8.25 -8.16 1.98
CA GLY A 8 9.59 -8.01 1.42
C GLY A 8 10.71 -8.10 2.46
N THR A 9 10.41 -8.14 3.76
CA THR A 9 11.45 -8.15 4.80
C THR A 9 12.28 -9.44 4.76
N VAL A 10 11.64 -10.61 4.79
CA VAL A 10 12.36 -11.89 4.71
C VAL A 10 13.02 -12.08 3.34
N GLN A 11 12.40 -11.60 2.27
CA GLN A 11 12.96 -11.61 0.93
C GLN A 11 14.28 -10.81 0.90
N GLY A 12 14.31 -9.63 1.54
CA GLY A 12 15.50 -8.78 1.59
C GLY A 12 16.62 -9.43 2.40
N LEU A 13 16.28 -10.12 3.50
CA LEU A 13 17.25 -10.92 4.25
C LEU A 13 17.85 -12.04 3.38
N LEU A 14 17.02 -12.76 2.61
CA LEU A 14 17.48 -13.83 1.74
C LEU A 14 18.36 -13.30 0.59
N GLU A 15 18.02 -12.15 0.00
CA GLU A 15 18.86 -11.49 -1.00
C GLU A 15 20.23 -11.10 -0.44
N MET A 16 20.28 -10.49 0.76
CA MET A 16 21.55 -10.15 1.42
C MET A 16 22.39 -11.39 1.76
N ALA A 17 21.73 -12.51 2.08
CA ALA A 17 22.39 -13.78 2.36
C ALA A 17 22.79 -14.55 1.08
N GLY A 18 22.48 -14.04 -0.12
CA GLY A 18 22.72 -14.75 -1.38
C GLY A 18 21.91 -16.04 -1.51
N MET A 19 20.79 -16.16 -0.80
CA MET A 19 19.96 -17.35 -0.77
C MET A 19 18.84 -17.24 -1.81
N PRO A 20 18.68 -18.25 -2.70
CA PRO A 20 17.52 -18.31 -3.59
C PRO A 20 16.24 -18.57 -2.79
N TYR A 21 15.12 -18.01 -3.26
CA TYR A 21 13.80 -18.20 -2.65
C TYR A 21 12.69 -18.17 -3.70
N VAL A 22 11.50 -18.65 -3.32
CA VAL A 22 10.33 -18.76 -4.20
C VAL A 22 9.37 -17.60 -3.95
N GLY A 23 8.70 -17.14 -5.01
CA GLY A 23 7.66 -16.12 -4.94
C GLY A 23 8.11 -14.76 -5.47
N ALA A 24 7.38 -13.71 -5.09
CA ALA A 24 7.74 -12.34 -5.42
C ALA A 24 9.03 -11.92 -4.70
N GLY A 25 9.84 -11.09 -5.36
CA GLY A 25 10.99 -10.46 -4.72
C GLY A 25 10.60 -9.30 -3.80
N VAL A 26 11.60 -8.64 -3.19
CA VAL A 26 11.37 -7.59 -2.16
C VAL A 26 10.34 -6.55 -2.58
N VAL A 27 10.51 -5.95 -3.77
CA VAL A 27 9.60 -4.91 -4.27
C VAL A 27 8.20 -5.45 -4.53
N GLY A 28 8.09 -6.63 -5.14
CA GLY A 28 6.78 -7.23 -5.43
C GLY A 28 6.00 -7.57 -4.16
N SER A 29 6.70 -8.09 -3.15
CA SER A 29 6.16 -8.35 -1.82
C SER A 29 5.71 -7.07 -1.11
N ALA A 30 6.55 -6.04 -1.05
CA ALA A 30 6.22 -4.76 -0.42
C ALA A 30 5.02 -4.06 -1.09
N VAL A 31 4.99 -4.02 -2.42
CA VAL A 31 3.89 -3.43 -3.21
C VAL A 31 2.60 -4.24 -3.00
N GLY A 32 2.68 -5.57 -2.93
CA GLY A 32 1.52 -6.41 -2.68
C GLY A 32 0.89 -6.22 -1.31
N MET A 33 1.70 -5.84 -0.30
CA MET A 33 1.24 -5.67 1.08
C MET A 33 0.69 -4.26 1.36
N ASP A 34 1.30 -3.21 0.80
CA ASP A 34 0.84 -1.82 0.97
C ASP A 34 -0.31 -1.50 -0.01
N LYS A 35 -1.53 -1.39 0.52
CA LYS A 35 -2.73 -1.12 -0.29
C LYS A 35 -2.69 0.21 -1.04
N ALA A 36 -2.04 1.24 -0.49
CA ALA A 36 -1.96 2.54 -1.15
C ALA A 36 -1.01 2.44 -2.34
N ILE A 37 0.20 1.90 -2.14
CA ILE A 37 1.17 1.69 -3.21
C ILE A 37 0.62 0.74 -4.27
N PHE A 38 0.00 -0.37 -3.86
CA PHE A 38 -0.68 -1.30 -4.77
C PHE A 38 -1.66 -0.58 -5.69
N LYS A 39 -2.58 0.22 -5.13
CA LYS A 39 -3.58 0.95 -5.90
C LYS A 39 -2.95 1.99 -6.84
N MET A 40 -1.88 2.65 -6.41
CA MET A 40 -1.12 3.58 -7.26
C MET A 40 -0.48 2.85 -8.45
N VAL A 41 0.17 1.70 -8.22
CA VAL A 41 0.79 0.89 -9.28
C VAL A 41 -0.25 0.36 -10.26
N MET A 42 -1.39 -0.13 -9.77
CA MET A 42 -2.49 -0.61 -10.63
C MET A 42 -3.02 0.53 -11.51
N ALA A 43 -3.36 1.68 -10.91
CA ALA A 43 -3.86 2.84 -11.65
C ALA A 43 -2.86 3.36 -12.68
N ALA A 44 -1.56 3.43 -12.33
CA ALA A 44 -0.50 3.87 -13.24
C ALA A 44 -0.34 2.95 -14.47
N ASN A 45 -0.77 1.69 -14.38
CA ASN A 45 -0.77 0.71 -15.46
C ASN A 45 -2.15 0.55 -16.13
N GLY A 46 -3.09 1.47 -15.88
CA GLY A 46 -4.43 1.45 -16.48
C GLY A 46 -5.34 0.33 -15.96
N ILE A 47 -4.99 -0.30 -14.84
CA ILE A 47 -5.83 -1.32 -14.19
C ILE A 47 -6.84 -0.59 -13.30
N PRO A 48 -8.16 -0.78 -13.51
CA PRO A 48 -9.18 -0.08 -12.74
C PRO A 48 -9.14 -0.42 -11.25
N VAL A 49 -9.21 0.61 -10.41
CA VAL A 49 -9.41 0.51 -8.96
C VAL A 49 -10.54 1.45 -8.55
N LEU A 50 -11.30 1.10 -7.51
CA LEU A 50 -12.34 1.99 -6.97
C LEU A 50 -11.73 3.30 -6.45
N PRO A 51 -12.47 4.43 -6.51
CA PRO A 51 -12.06 5.69 -5.88
C PRO A 51 -11.62 5.47 -4.43
N TRP A 52 -10.52 6.11 -4.04
CA TRP A 52 -9.90 5.94 -2.74
C TRP A 52 -9.05 7.17 -2.41
N GLN A 53 -8.77 7.37 -1.12
CA GLN A 53 -7.91 8.45 -0.66
C GLN A 53 -7.00 7.96 0.48
N LEU A 54 -5.73 8.36 0.46
CA LEU A 54 -4.79 8.05 1.55
C LEU A 54 -4.89 9.12 2.64
N VAL A 55 -5.13 8.67 3.88
CA VAL A 55 -5.08 9.52 5.07
C VAL A 55 -4.01 9.00 6.01
N THR A 56 -2.98 9.82 6.26
CA THR A 56 -1.94 9.50 7.25
C THR A 56 -2.44 9.85 8.65
N ALA A 57 -1.89 9.16 9.67
CA ALA A 57 -2.22 9.44 11.06
C ALA A 57 -1.94 10.92 11.44
N ASP A 58 -0.87 11.51 10.92
CA ASP A 58 -0.55 12.91 11.16
C ASP A 58 -1.57 13.86 10.55
N LYS A 59 -1.98 13.62 9.29
CA LYS A 59 -3.00 14.45 8.63
C LYS A 59 -4.34 14.37 9.37
N TRP A 60 -4.71 13.16 9.82
CA TRP A 60 -5.91 12.95 10.61
C TRP A 60 -5.86 13.67 11.96
N ARG A 61 -4.73 13.57 12.69
CA ARG A 61 -4.57 14.22 14.01
C ARG A 61 -4.59 15.74 13.94
N GLN A 62 -4.07 16.32 12.87
CA GLN A 62 -3.95 17.78 12.73
C GLN A 62 -5.23 18.43 12.21
N MET A 63 -5.97 17.78 11.31
CA MET A 63 -7.09 18.41 10.60
C MET A 63 -8.22 17.41 10.28
N PRO A 64 -8.85 16.77 11.29
CA PRO A 64 -9.84 15.73 11.06
C PRO A 64 -11.07 16.25 10.30
N GLU A 65 -11.58 17.45 10.63
CA GLU A 65 -12.75 18.04 9.99
C GLU A 65 -12.51 18.28 8.49
N ARG A 66 -11.31 18.80 8.15
CA ARG A 66 -10.94 19.04 6.75
C ARG A 66 -10.75 17.74 5.99
N VAL A 67 -10.23 16.69 6.64
CA VAL A 67 -10.11 15.37 6.02
C VAL A 67 -11.51 14.83 5.69
N ILE A 68 -12.46 14.91 6.64
CA ILE A 68 -13.84 14.45 6.43
C ILE A 68 -14.48 15.21 5.25
N GLU A 69 -14.38 16.54 5.23
CA GLU A 69 -14.92 17.36 4.14
C GLU A 69 -14.37 16.95 2.76
N ILE A 70 -13.07 16.66 2.66
CA ILE A 70 -12.47 16.19 1.40
C ILE A 70 -13.04 14.82 1.02
N LEU A 71 -13.14 13.89 1.97
CA LEU A 71 -13.63 12.54 1.71
C LEU A 71 -15.10 12.54 1.29
N GLU A 72 -15.95 13.38 1.90
CA GLU A 72 -17.37 13.53 1.55
C GLU A 72 -17.58 14.09 0.15
N ASN A 73 -16.65 14.92 -0.34
CA ASN A 73 -16.70 15.48 -1.70
C ASN A 73 -16.14 14.53 -2.77
N GLU A 74 -15.18 13.67 -2.39
CA GLU A 74 -14.46 12.80 -3.34
C GLU A 74 -15.02 11.37 -3.41
N LEU A 75 -15.68 10.88 -2.35
CA LEU A 75 -16.11 9.50 -2.21
C LEU A 75 -17.62 9.40 -1.94
N VAL A 76 -18.21 8.30 -2.40
CA VAL A 76 -19.63 7.99 -2.19
C VAL A 76 -19.76 7.02 -1.02
N TYR A 77 -20.66 7.32 -0.09
CA TYR A 77 -21.01 6.40 1.00
C TYR A 77 -21.67 5.12 0.46
N PRO A 78 -21.52 3.98 1.15
CA PRO A 78 -22.33 2.79 0.88
C PRO A 78 -23.83 3.02 1.16
#